data_AF-A0AAU7DTT9-F1
#
_entry.id   AF-A0AAU7DTT9-F1
#
_cell.length_a   1.000
_cell.length_b   1.000
_cell.length_c   1.000
_cell.angle_alpha   90.00
_cell.angle_beta   90.00
_cell.angle_gamma   90.00
#
_symmetry.space_group_name_H-M   'P 1'
#
loop_
_entity.id
_entity.type
_entity.pdbx_description
1 polymer ?
#
loop_
_entity_poly.entity_id
_entity_poly.type
_entity_poly.pdbx_seq_one_letter_code
_entity_poly.pdbx_strand_id
1 'polypeptide(L)'
;MQQEYASLDFSILERNAEQVVACVEQKTGFLVTADKDGSVGYLSRDVPKSQHALVDEAIPKCFEDLGFSDSVEPTETEKEQLFGLQLETRKCLQNLGFDIPEPPSLSTYIEEYGGPDHWAPWRYMGNYQMSPEKSLEIFKQCPDPVSLVQ
;
A
#
# COMPACT_ATOMS: atom_id res chain seq x y z
N MET A 1 1.67 15.63 8.91
CA MET A 1 2.73 14.59 9.09
C MET A 1 2.26 13.46 10.00
N GLN A 2 2.86 13.07 11.16
CA GLN A 2 2.46 11.80 11.85
C GLN A 2 0.96 11.68 12.24
N GLN A 3 0.27 12.79 12.56
CA GLN A 3 -1.13 12.74 12.97
C GLN A 3 -2.14 12.61 11.81
N GLU A 4 -1.77 12.94 10.58
CA GLU A 4 -2.67 12.85 9.40
C GLU A 4 -2.53 11.51 8.67
N TYR A 5 -1.40 10.81 8.80
CA TYR A 5 -1.30 9.41 8.38
C TYR A 5 -2.16 8.46 9.22
N ALA A 6 -2.57 8.88 10.43
CA ALA A 6 -3.43 8.09 11.31
C ALA A 6 -4.90 8.06 10.86
N SER A 7 -5.33 8.95 9.96
CA SER A 7 -6.70 8.95 9.41
C SER A 7 -6.85 8.13 8.13
N LEU A 8 -5.75 7.78 7.46
CA LEU A 8 -5.75 6.70 6.48
C LEU A 8 -5.74 5.40 7.29
N ASP A 9 -6.88 4.73 7.36
CA ASP A 9 -7.03 3.53 8.16
C ASP A 9 -6.33 2.33 7.50
N PHE A 10 -4.99 2.33 7.47
CA PHE A 10 -4.16 1.21 7.01
C PHE A 10 -4.43 -0.07 7.80
N SER A 11 -5.08 0.03 8.96
CA SER A 11 -5.56 -1.17 9.65
C SER A 11 -6.67 -1.89 8.89
N ILE A 12 -7.26 -1.31 7.84
CA ILE A 12 -8.16 -2.06 6.95
C ILE A 12 -7.44 -3.18 6.21
N LEU A 13 -6.19 -2.96 5.78
CA LEU A 13 -5.38 -3.97 5.11
C LEU A 13 -5.01 -5.08 6.09
N GLU A 14 -4.53 -4.71 7.28
CA GLU A 14 -4.23 -5.65 8.38
C GLU A 14 -5.49 -6.44 8.79
N ARG A 15 -6.64 -5.79 8.98
CA ARG A 15 -7.93 -6.44 9.32
C ARG A 15 -8.46 -7.35 8.22
N ASN A 16 -8.25 -7.02 6.95
CA ASN A 16 -8.62 -7.90 5.84
C ASN A 16 -7.71 -9.12 5.81
N ALA A 17 -6.40 -8.93 5.99
CA ALA A 17 -5.43 -10.02 6.08
C ALA A 17 -5.71 -10.96 7.27
N GLU A 18 -6.06 -10.42 8.45
CA GLU A 18 -6.48 -11.21 9.62
C GLU A 18 -7.71 -12.07 9.32
N GLN A 19 -8.69 -11.56 8.57
CA GLN A 19 -9.85 -12.33 8.15
C GLN A 19 -9.49 -13.41 7.11
N VAL A 20 -8.55 -13.12 6.21
CA VAL A 20 -8.03 -14.09 5.25
C VAL A 20 -7.27 -15.20 5.96
N VAL A 21 -6.48 -14.90 7.00
CA VAL A 21 -5.81 -15.92 7.83
C VAL A 21 -6.81 -16.94 8.35
N ALA A 22 -7.91 -16.48 8.95
CA ALA A 22 -8.95 -17.36 9.47
C ALA A 22 -9.59 -18.22 8.36
N CYS A 23 -9.82 -17.65 7.17
CA CYS A 23 -10.36 -18.38 6.02
C CYS A 23 -9.39 -19.46 5.51
N VAL A 24 -8.10 -19.14 5.38
CA VAL A 24 -7.07 -20.07 4.89
C VAL A 24 -6.86 -21.21 5.90
N GLU A 25 -6.80 -20.90 7.19
CA GLU A 25 -6.71 -21.89 8.26
C GLU A 25 -7.93 -22.83 8.24
N GLN A 26 -9.14 -22.31 8.03
CA GLN A 26 -10.35 -23.12 7.93
C GLN A 26 -10.35 -24.05 6.71
N LYS A 27 -9.85 -23.58 5.55
CA LYS A 27 -9.83 -24.37 4.31
C LYS A 27 -8.70 -25.39 4.25
N THR A 28 -7.53 -25.05 4.78
CA THR A 28 -6.30 -25.83 4.58
C THR A 28 -5.84 -26.54 5.84
N GLY A 29 -6.25 -26.08 7.02
CA GLY A 29 -5.78 -26.56 8.32
C GLY A 29 -4.37 -26.12 8.68
N PHE A 30 -3.74 -25.26 7.87
CA PHE A 30 -2.38 -24.77 8.09
C PHE A 30 -2.36 -23.36 8.65
N LEU A 31 -1.43 -23.13 9.58
CA LEU A 31 -1.20 -21.81 10.17
C LEU A 31 -0.57 -20.87 9.13
N VAL A 32 -1.18 -19.71 8.97
CA VAL A 32 -0.68 -18.60 8.17
C VAL A 32 -0.72 -17.32 9.01
N THR A 33 -0.01 -16.28 8.60
CA THR A 33 0.11 -15.03 9.36
C THR A 33 -0.17 -13.83 8.46
N ALA A 34 -0.91 -12.87 8.99
CA ALA A 34 -1.08 -11.56 8.38
C ALA A 34 0.12 -10.67 8.70
N ASP A 35 0.59 -9.92 7.72
CA ASP A 35 1.55 -8.84 7.87
C ASP A 35 0.83 -7.49 7.85
N LYS A 36 1.52 -6.47 8.35
CA LYS A 36 0.97 -5.10 8.49
C LYS A 36 0.68 -4.41 7.16
N ASP A 37 1.24 -4.92 6.08
CA ASP A 37 0.98 -4.47 4.71
C ASP A 37 -0.28 -5.10 4.10
N GLY A 38 -0.98 -5.98 4.84
CA GLY A 38 -2.15 -6.69 4.35
C GLY A 38 -1.83 -7.96 3.58
N SER A 39 -0.56 -8.36 3.50
CA SER A 39 -0.19 -9.65 2.93
C SER A 39 -0.45 -10.79 3.93
N VAL A 40 -0.67 -11.99 3.39
CA VAL A 40 -0.81 -13.23 4.17
C VAL A 40 0.26 -14.19 3.72
N GLY A 41 1.10 -14.64 4.65
CA GLY A 41 2.24 -15.51 4.40
C GLY A 41 2.33 -16.67 5.38
N TYR A 42 3.33 -17.53 5.20
CA TYR A 42 3.57 -18.66 6.08
C TYR A 42 5.04 -19.07 6.08
N LEU A 43 5.45 -19.78 7.15
CA LEU A 43 6.80 -20.30 7.27
C LEU A 43 6.84 -21.79 6.92
N SER A 44 7.98 -22.26 6.39
CA SER A 44 8.15 -23.67 6.03
C SER A 44 8.07 -24.66 7.20
N ARG A 45 8.10 -24.17 8.45
CA ARG A 45 7.89 -24.99 9.65
C ARG A 45 6.39 -25.24 9.94
N ASP A 46 5.54 -24.33 9.46
CA ASP A 46 4.10 -24.32 9.70
C ASP A 46 3.35 -24.92 8.50
N VAL A 47 3.92 -24.80 7.28
CA VAL A 47 3.43 -25.43 6.05
C VAL A 47 4.53 -26.27 5.40
N PRO A 48 4.37 -27.61 5.32
CA PRO A 48 5.31 -28.47 4.59
C PRO A 48 5.40 -28.10 3.12
N LYS A 49 6.59 -28.19 2.52
CA LYS A 49 6.82 -27.84 1.10
C LYS A 49 5.87 -28.52 0.11
N SER A 50 5.48 -29.76 0.38
CA SER A 50 4.53 -30.50 -0.47
C SER A 50 3.12 -29.92 -0.46
N GLN A 51 2.80 -29.02 0.47
CA GLN A 51 1.50 -28.38 0.67
C GLN A 51 1.53 -26.87 0.38
N HIS A 52 2.67 -26.32 -0.05
CA HIS A 52 2.78 -24.89 -0.40
C HIS A 52 1.74 -24.50 -1.45
N ALA A 53 1.63 -25.27 -2.53
CA ALA A 53 0.64 -25.03 -3.57
C ALA A 53 -0.82 -24.98 -3.06
N LEU A 54 -1.16 -25.78 -2.04
CA LEU A 54 -2.50 -25.76 -1.46
C LEU A 54 -2.78 -24.44 -0.73
N VAL A 55 -1.81 -23.93 0.03
CA VAL A 55 -1.94 -22.68 0.77
C VAL A 55 -1.85 -21.48 -0.18
N ASP A 56 -0.94 -21.52 -1.16
CA ASP A 56 -0.76 -20.48 -2.17
C ASP A 56 -2.02 -20.29 -3.05
N GLU A 57 -2.78 -21.35 -3.30
CA GLU A 57 -4.07 -21.26 -4.00
C GLU A 57 -5.21 -20.79 -3.08
N ALA A 58 -5.17 -21.16 -1.79
CA ALA A 58 -6.21 -20.80 -0.83
C ALA A 58 -6.19 -19.31 -0.46
N ILE A 59 -5.01 -18.68 -0.36
CA ILE A 59 -4.87 -17.26 -0.01
C ILE A 59 -5.66 -16.34 -0.97
N PRO A 60 -5.39 -16.29 -2.29
CA PRO A 60 -6.12 -15.41 -3.21
C PRO A 60 -7.61 -15.75 -3.26
N LYS A 61 -7.96 -17.04 -3.16
CA LYS A 61 -9.36 -17.48 -3.13
C LYS A 61 -10.10 -17.01 -1.88
N CYS A 62 -9.43 -16.95 -0.74
CA CYS A 62 -10.00 -16.37 0.48
C CYS A 62 -10.17 -14.85 0.38
N PHE A 63 -9.24 -14.14 -0.27
CA PHE A 63 -9.46 -12.74 -0.61
C PHE A 63 -10.71 -12.57 -1.50
N GLU A 64 -10.88 -13.40 -2.53
CA GLU A 64 -12.05 -13.38 -3.41
C GLU A 64 -13.35 -13.71 -2.69
N ASP A 65 -13.40 -14.83 -1.96
CA ASP A 65 -14.59 -15.30 -1.24
C ASP A 65 -15.08 -14.28 -0.19
N LEU A 66 -14.15 -13.52 0.39
CA LEU A 66 -14.44 -12.46 1.38
C LEU A 66 -14.72 -11.09 0.73
N GLY A 67 -14.59 -10.96 -0.59
CA GLY A 67 -14.81 -9.70 -1.31
C GLY A 67 -13.69 -8.68 -1.16
N PHE A 68 -12.47 -9.14 -0.85
CA PHE A 68 -11.25 -8.33 -0.73
C PHE A 68 -10.36 -8.40 -2.00
N SER A 69 -10.76 -9.17 -3.01
CA SER A 69 -9.97 -9.41 -4.23
C SER A 69 -9.94 -8.26 -5.23
N ASP A 70 -10.84 -7.30 -5.09
CA ASP A 70 -10.73 -6.06 -5.82
C ASP A 70 -9.89 -5.14 -4.95
N SER A 71 -8.78 -4.63 -5.50
CA SER A 71 -8.14 -3.43 -4.99
C SER A 71 -9.27 -2.47 -4.60
N VAL A 72 -9.50 -2.28 -3.30
CA VAL A 72 -10.58 -1.40 -2.86
C VAL A 72 -10.20 -0.05 -3.39
N GLU A 73 -10.80 0.33 -4.53
CA GLU A 73 -10.55 1.61 -5.13
C GLU A 73 -10.92 2.61 -4.04
N PRO A 74 -9.98 3.45 -3.59
CA PRO A 74 -10.25 4.33 -2.48
C PRO A 74 -11.51 5.14 -2.80
N THR A 75 -12.40 5.26 -1.84
CA THR A 75 -13.57 6.13 -1.94
C THR A 75 -13.13 7.54 -2.30
N GLU A 76 -14.05 8.35 -2.84
CA GLU A 76 -13.74 9.75 -3.17
C GLU A 76 -13.12 10.49 -1.97
N THR A 77 -13.67 10.32 -0.77
CA THR A 77 -13.12 10.84 0.48
C THR A 77 -11.69 10.38 0.77
N GLU A 78 -11.38 9.10 0.54
CA GLU A 78 -10.01 8.59 0.73
C GLU A 78 -9.06 9.13 -0.34
N LYS A 79 -9.53 9.31 -1.58
CA LYS A 79 -8.75 9.98 -2.64
C LYS A 79 -8.46 11.45 -2.29
N GLU A 80 -9.42 12.16 -1.68
CA GLU A 80 -9.21 13.52 -1.18
C GLU A 80 -8.15 13.57 -0.07
N GLN A 81 -8.21 12.64 0.87
CA GLN A 81 -7.21 12.51 1.94
C GLN A 81 -5.83 12.18 1.39
N LEU A 82 -5.75 11.22 0.45
CA LEU A 82 -4.52 10.89 -0.25
C LEU A 82 -3.95 12.10 -0.98
N PHE A 83 -4.78 12.88 -1.68
CA PHE A 83 -4.33 14.11 -2.31
C PHE A 83 -3.69 15.06 -1.30
N GLY A 84 -4.32 15.28 -0.14
CA GLY A 84 -3.75 16.08 0.94
C GLY A 84 -2.35 15.61 1.38
N LEU A 85 -2.18 14.30 1.57
CA LEU A 85 -0.89 13.70 1.95
C LEU A 85 0.16 13.79 0.83
N GLN A 86 -0.26 13.72 -0.44
CA GLN A 86 0.64 13.97 -1.56
C GLN A 86 1.14 15.42 -1.56
N LEU A 87 0.30 16.39 -1.20
CA LEU A 87 0.73 17.79 -1.06
C LEU A 87 1.73 17.97 0.08
N GLU A 88 1.54 17.28 1.21
CA GLU A 88 2.52 17.28 2.31
C GLU A 88 3.86 16.69 1.86
N THR A 89 3.81 15.54 1.19
CA THR A 89 4.99 14.83 0.69
C THR A 89 5.76 15.69 -0.31
N ARG A 90 5.04 16.35 -1.23
CA ARG A 90 5.63 17.34 -2.14
C ARG A 90 6.41 18.42 -1.38
N LYS A 91 5.78 19.05 -0.39
CA LYS A 91 6.45 20.11 0.41
C LYS A 91 7.68 19.58 1.12
N CYS A 92 7.62 18.36 1.65
CA CYS A 92 8.76 17.70 2.29
C CYS A 92 9.92 17.53 1.30
N LEU A 93 9.66 16.98 0.11
CA LEU A 93 10.67 16.80 -0.94
C LEU A 93 11.24 18.14 -1.43
N GLN A 94 10.41 19.18 -1.59
CA GLN A 94 10.88 20.52 -1.93
C GLN A 94 11.80 21.13 -0.88
N ASN A 95 11.51 20.92 0.41
CA ASN A 95 12.38 21.36 1.51
C ASN A 95 13.74 20.64 1.52
N LEU A 96 13.79 19.42 0.98
CA LEU A 96 15.04 18.68 0.75
C LEU A 96 15.78 19.10 -0.54
N GLY A 97 15.22 20.05 -1.30
CA GLY A 97 15.83 20.60 -2.50
C GLY A 97 15.43 19.92 -3.81
N PHE A 98 14.42 19.04 -3.80
CA PHE A 98 13.91 18.42 -5.02
C PHE A 98 12.89 19.33 -5.71
N ASP A 99 13.06 19.49 -7.01
CA ASP A 99 12.05 20.13 -7.86
C ASP A 99 10.94 19.13 -8.18
N ILE A 100 9.78 19.35 -7.55
CA ILE A 100 8.57 18.54 -7.73
C ILE A 100 7.50 19.45 -8.34
N PRO A 101 6.91 19.07 -9.50
CA PRO A 101 5.94 19.91 -10.19
C PRO A 101 4.70 20.20 -9.34
N GLU A 102 4.00 21.27 -9.68
CA GLU A 102 2.72 21.58 -9.05
C GLU A 102 1.71 20.43 -9.28
N PRO A 103 0.86 20.15 -8.28
CA PRO A 103 -0.21 19.17 -8.42
C PRO A 103 -1.28 19.66 -9.41
N PRO A 104 -2.08 18.75 -9.99
CA PRO A 104 -3.32 19.11 -10.66
C PRO A 104 -4.38 19.61 -9.65
N SER A 105 -5.59 19.93 -10.11
CA SER A 105 -6.71 20.15 -9.19
C SER A 105 -7.11 18.83 -8.51
N LEU A 106 -7.80 18.93 -7.37
CA LEU A 106 -8.33 17.76 -6.66
C LEU A 106 -9.27 16.91 -7.54
N SER A 107 -10.14 17.56 -8.32
CA SER A 107 -11.03 16.88 -9.26
C SER A 107 -10.27 16.04 -10.28
N THR A 108 -9.24 16.62 -10.89
CA THR A 108 -8.40 15.92 -11.87
C THR A 108 -7.60 14.80 -11.22
N TYR A 109 -7.08 15.00 -10.00
CA TYR A 109 -6.40 13.94 -9.26
C TYR A 109 -7.30 12.72 -8.99
N ILE A 110 -8.57 12.95 -8.62
CA ILE A 110 -9.56 11.89 -8.37
C ILE A 110 -9.93 11.16 -9.67
N GLU A 111 -10.17 11.92 -10.75
CA GLU A 111 -10.52 11.39 -12.08
C GLU A 111 -9.39 10.52 -12.66
N GLU A 112 -8.14 10.89 -12.45
CA GLU A 112 -6.96 10.19 -12.95
C GLU A 112 -6.42 9.13 -11.98
N TYR A 113 -7.10 8.89 -10.85
CA TYR A 113 -6.64 7.97 -9.81
C TYR A 113 -6.44 6.55 -10.36
N GLY A 114 -5.28 5.95 -10.08
CA GLY A 114 -4.91 4.62 -10.59
C GLY A 114 -4.50 4.57 -12.06
N GLY A 115 -4.61 5.68 -12.80
CA GLY A 115 -4.21 5.79 -14.19
C GLY A 115 -2.69 5.96 -14.41
N PRO A 116 -2.23 5.82 -15.66
CA PRO A 116 -0.83 6.08 -16.03
C PRO A 116 -0.41 7.52 -15.74
N ASP A 117 -1.34 8.47 -15.84
CA ASP A 117 -1.11 9.90 -15.64
C ASP A 117 -1.31 10.36 -14.19
N HIS A 118 -1.66 9.45 -13.28
CA HIS A 118 -1.89 9.78 -11.88
C HIS A 118 -0.70 10.52 -11.26
N TRP A 119 -0.97 11.71 -10.72
CA TRP A 119 0.06 12.55 -10.13
C TRP A 119 0.49 12.03 -8.76
N ALA A 120 1.79 11.80 -8.57
CA ALA A 120 2.39 11.52 -7.27
C ALA A 120 3.81 12.12 -7.20
N PRO A 121 4.19 12.83 -6.12
CA PRO A 121 5.52 13.44 -5.97
C PRO A 121 6.67 12.46 -6.20
N TRP A 122 6.53 11.24 -5.67
CA TRP A 122 7.55 10.21 -5.78
C TRP A 122 7.80 9.70 -7.20
N ARG A 123 6.85 9.84 -8.13
CA ARG A 123 7.07 9.51 -9.56
C ARG A 123 8.13 10.41 -10.20
N TYR A 124 8.30 11.64 -9.71
CA TYR A 124 9.29 12.58 -10.22
C TYR A 124 10.69 12.36 -9.61
N MET A 125 10.78 11.59 -8.53
CA MET A 125 12.07 11.26 -7.91
C MET A 125 12.94 10.37 -8.79
N GLY A 126 12.35 9.63 -9.73
CA GLY A 126 13.07 8.85 -10.74
C GLY A 126 13.95 9.68 -11.69
N ASN A 127 13.73 11.00 -11.76
CA ASN A 127 14.58 11.91 -12.54
C ASN A 127 15.93 12.19 -11.87
N TYR A 128 16.06 11.86 -10.57
CA TYR A 128 17.28 12.09 -9.81
C TYR A 128 18.08 10.79 -9.72
N GLN A 129 19.35 10.84 -10.11
CA GLN A 129 20.27 9.73 -9.88
C GLN A 129 20.66 9.72 -8.40
N MET A 130 20.14 8.74 -7.66
CA MET A 130 20.39 8.55 -6.23
C MET A 130 20.84 7.12 -5.94
N SER A 131 21.70 6.95 -4.94
CA SER A 131 22.04 5.61 -4.45
C SER A 131 20.86 5.01 -3.67
N PRO A 132 20.76 3.67 -3.56
CA PRO A 132 19.71 3.03 -2.77
C PRO A 132 19.66 3.52 -1.31
N GLU A 133 20.82 3.75 -0.69
CA GLU A 133 20.91 4.24 0.68
C GLU A 133 20.35 5.66 0.82
N LYS A 134 20.61 6.52 -0.18
CA LYS A 134 20.09 7.88 -0.17
C LYS A 134 18.59 7.90 -0.39
N SER A 135 18.07 7.06 -1.29
CA SER A 135 16.63 6.90 -1.51
C SER A 135 15.92 6.44 -0.23
N LEU A 136 16.48 5.48 0.49
CA LEU A 136 15.94 5.02 1.78
C LEU A 136 15.95 6.12 2.85
N GLU A 137 16.99 6.96 2.90
CA GLU A 137 17.07 8.08 3.82
C GLU A 137 15.99 9.13 3.54
N ILE A 138 15.75 9.45 2.27
CA ILE A 138 14.71 10.40 1.84
C ILE A 138 13.33 9.83 2.14
N PHE A 139 13.11 8.54 1.85
CA PHE A 139 11.85 7.86 2.13
C PHE A 139 11.48 7.89 3.61
N LYS A 140 12.45 7.74 4.50
CA LYS A 140 12.24 7.88 5.96
C LYS A 140 11.83 9.30 6.38
N GLN A 141 12.23 10.32 5.63
CA GLN A 141 11.91 11.73 5.92
C GLN A 141 10.58 12.17 5.27
N CYS A 142 10.32 11.72 4.05
CA CYS A 142 9.16 12.08 3.25
C CYS A 142 8.46 10.81 2.72
N PRO A 143 7.77 10.02 3.56
CA PRO A 143 7.16 8.74 3.14
C PRO A 143 6.26 8.89 1.91
N ASP A 144 6.21 7.89 1.04
CA ASP A 144 5.27 7.87 -0.10
C ASP A 144 3.89 7.39 0.37
N PRO A 145 2.84 8.24 0.29
CA PRO A 145 1.48 7.87 0.71
C PRO A 145 0.92 6.65 -0.02
N VAL A 146 1.30 6.40 -1.28
CA VAL A 146 0.75 5.30 -2.10
C VAL A 146 1.47 3.99 -1.85
N SER A 147 2.75 4.03 -1.50
CA SER A 147 3.53 2.84 -1.13
C SER A 147 3.09 2.19 0.18
N LEU A 148 2.25 2.88 0.96
CA LEU A 148 1.62 2.36 2.17
C LEU A 148 0.24 1.73 1.88
N VAL A 149 -0.27 1.87 0.65
CA VAL A 149 -1.58 1.40 0.18
C VAL A 149 -1.46 0.12 -0.68
N GLN A 150 -0.24 -0.31 -1.01
CA GLN A 150 0.06 -1.51 -1.80
C GLN A 150 0.64 -2.61 -0.93
#